data_AF-A0A839TF17-F1
#
_entry.id   AF-A0A839TF17-F1
#
_cell.length_a   1.000
_cell.length_b   1.000
_cell.length_c   1.000
_cell.angle_alpha   90.00
_cell.angle_beta   90.00
_cell.angle_gamma   90.00
#
_symmetry.space_group_name_H-M   'P 1'
#
loop_
_entity.id
_entity.type
_entity.pdbx_description
1 polymer ?
#
loop_
_entity_poly.entity_id
_entity_poly.type
_entity_poly.pdbx_seq_one_letter_code
_entity_poly.pdbx_strand_id
1 'polypeptide(L)'
;MNTLSKVVSNYPDPIPVRLKHGDVLFFDSHLFHRSYPNRTKDRYRRSFVCHYCNARSFVPWDHDGYDGESGNYRQILARGRTHLAYAEPIFDTPVDITQHDEFPESSSVTMMAMDDGMMMPVVQEKKEQSQVLE
;
A
#
# COMPACT_ATOMS: atom_id res chain seq x y z
N MET A 1 -3.30 28.98 -10.97
CA MET A 1 -4.71 29.04 -11.44
C MET A 1 -5.20 27.60 -11.56
N ASN A 2 -6.36 27.22 -10.99
CA ASN A 2 -6.85 25.84 -11.03
C ASN A 2 -7.40 25.51 -12.44
N THR A 3 -6.63 24.77 -13.23
CA THR A 3 -6.95 24.38 -14.61
C THR A 3 -7.84 23.14 -14.70
N LEU A 4 -7.95 22.36 -13.62
CA LEU A 4 -8.76 21.14 -13.56
C LEU A 4 -10.25 21.42 -13.76
N SER A 5 -10.75 22.58 -13.34
CA SER A 5 -12.15 22.97 -13.55
C SER A 5 -12.57 22.95 -15.03
N LYS A 6 -11.66 23.27 -15.97
CA LYS A 6 -11.93 23.21 -17.42
C LYS A 6 -12.00 21.79 -17.95
N VAL A 7 -11.30 20.86 -17.31
CA VAL A 7 -11.33 19.43 -17.67
C VAL A 7 -12.62 18.81 -17.13
N VAL A 8 -12.95 19.11 -15.87
CA VAL A 8 -14.14 18.58 -15.18
C VAL A 8 -15.44 19.03 -15.87
N SER A 9 -15.49 20.20 -16.51
CA SER A 9 -16.70 20.66 -17.22
C SER A 9 -17.11 19.78 -18.41
N ASN A 10 -16.23 18.89 -18.87
CA ASN A 10 -16.55 17.93 -19.94
C ASN A 10 -17.18 16.62 -19.42
N TYR A 11 -17.33 16.49 -18.09
CA TYR A 11 -17.91 15.32 -17.43
C TYR A 11 -19.31 15.64 -16.88
N PRO A 12 -20.14 14.61 -16.61
CA PRO A 12 -21.42 14.79 -15.95
C PRO A 12 -21.32 15.50 -14.60
N ASP A 13 -22.46 16.00 -14.12
CA ASP A 13 -22.54 16.66 -12.83
C ASP A 13 -21.99 15.78 -11.69
N PRO A 14 -21.23 16.37 -10.75
CA PRO A 14 -20.62 15.61 -9.67
C PRO A 14 -21.70 15.05 -8.73
N ILE A 15 -21.59 13.75 -8.44
CA ILE A 15 -22.52 13.06 -7.54
C ILE A 15 -22.08 13.29 -6.08
N PRO A 16 -22.92 13.89 -5.22
CA PRO A 16 -22.56 14.09 -3.82
C PRO A 16 -22.69 12.80 -3.02
N VAL A 17 -21.60 12.39 -2.36
CA VAL A 17 -21.60 11.26 -1.42
C VAL A 17 -21.85 11.77 -0.01
N ARG A 18 -23.07 11.59 0.49
CA ARG A 18 -23.48 12.02 1.84
C ARG A 18 -23.21 10.89 2.84
N LEU A 19 -22.38 11.16 3.83
CA LEU A 19 -21.95 10.21 4.85
C LEU A 19 -22.39 10.67 6.24
N LYS A 20 -22.77 9.73 7.10
CA LYS A 20 -22.96 9.90 8.54
C LYS A 20 -21.64 9.67 9.28
N HIS A 21 -21.58 10.05 10.55
CA HIS A 21 -20.42 9.74 11.39
C HIS A 21 -20.26 8.23 11.53
N GLY A 22 -19.05 7.72 11.24
CA GLY A 22 -18.75 6.29 11.25
C GLY A 22 -18.90 5.60 9.88
N ASP A 23 -19.52 6.25 8.89
CA ASP A 23 -19.56 5.71 7.54
C ASP A 23 -18.16 5.74 6.91
N VAL A 24 -17.90 4.78 6.01
CA VAL A 24 -16.64 4.64 5.28
C VAL A 24 -16.91 4.75 3.78
N LEU A 25 -16.04 5.47 3.07
CA LEU A 25 -16.06 5.57 1.61
C LEU A 25 -14.74 5.06 1.06
N PHE A 26 -14.80 4.05 0.19
CA PHE A 26 -13.69 3.60 -0.64
C PHE A 26 -13.82 4.20 -2.03
N PHE A 27 -12.72 4.77 -2.54
CA PHE A 27 -12.67 5.29 -3.90
C PHE A 27 -11.22 5.22 -4.44
N ASP A 28 -11.10 5.14 -5.76
CA ASP A 28 -9.80 5.09 -6.45
C ASP A 28 -9.10 6.45 -6.41
N SER A 29 -7.77 6.47 -6.28
CA SER A 29 -6.98 7.71 -6.19
C SER A 29 -7.03 8.56 -7.45
N HIS A 30 -7.31 7.97 -8.62
CA HIS A 30 -7.44 8.68 -9.89
C HIS A 30 -8.85 9.20 -10.15
N LEU A 31 -9.83 8.87 -9.30
CA LEU A 31 -11.18 9.39 -9.44
C LEU A 31 -11.14 10.92 -9.25
N PHE A 32 -11.73 11.68 -10.19
CA PHE A 32 -11.91 13.11 -9.98
C PHE A 32 -12.86 13.34 -8.80
N HIS A 33 -12.31 13.83 -7.69
CA HIS A 33 -13.05 14.08 -6.47
C HIS A 33 -12.73 15.47 -5.92
N ARG A 34 -13.70 16.08 -5.27
CA ARG A 34 -13.54 17.36 -4.57
C ARG A 34 -14.55 17.47 -3.45
N SER A 35 -14.37 18.46 -2.58
CA SER A 35 -15.34 18.76 -1.55
C SER A 35 -15.91 20.17 -1.70
N TYR A 36 -17.18 20.32 -1.29
CA TYR A 36 -17.80 21.64 -1.21
C TYR A 36 -17.19 22.46 -0.05
N PRO A 37 -17.18 23.79 -0.15
CA PRO A 37 -16.82 24.66 0.97
C PRO A 37 -17.63 24.31 2.21
N ASN A 38 -16.98 24.26 3.36
CA ASN A 38 -17.70 24.06 4.62
C ASN A 38 -18.48 25.34 4.96
N ARG A 39 -19.81 25.24 5.07
CA ARG A 39 -20.71 26.38 5.34
C ARG A 39 -21.27 26.40 6.76
N THR A 40 -20.84 25.49 7.63
CA THR A 40 -21.29 25.42 9.02
C THR A 40 -20.63 26.50 9.86
N LYS A 41 -21.35 27.02 10.86
CA LYS A 41 -20.87 28.13 11.71
C LYS A 41 -20.08 27.65 12.94
N ASP A 42 -20.35 26.44 13.39
CA ASP A 42 -20.01 25.94 14.72
C ASP A 42 -19.39 24.53 14.72
N ARG A 43 -19.16 23.94 13.54
CA ARG A 43 -18.56 22.61 13.42
C ARG A 43 -17.56 22.48 12.29
N TYR A 44 -16.63 21.55 12.47
CA TYR A 44 -15.69 21.10 11.44
C TYR A 44 -16.13 19.76 10.85
N ARG A 45 -15.85 19.56 9.56
CA ARG A 45 -15.93 18.23 8.94
C ARG A 45 -14.57 17.55 9.07
N ARG A 46 -14.51 16.52 9.92
CA ARG A 46 -13.31 15.69 10.13
C ARG A 46 -13.44 14.38 9.34
N SER A 47 -12.34 13.94 8.76
CA SER A 47 -12.22 12.65 8.09
C SER A 47 -10.86 12.06 8.43
N PHE A 48 -10.83 10.75 8.64
CA PHE A 48 -9.59 9.98 8.69
C PHE A 48 -9.39 9.31 7.33
N VAL A 49 -8.25 9.53 6.69
CA VAL A 49 -7.98 9.07 5.33
C VAL A 49 -6.83 8.09 5.36
N CYS A 50 -7.09 6.88 4.89
CA CYS A 50 -6.08 5.85 4.68
C CYS A 50 -5.86 5.66 3.18
N HIS A 51 -4.61 5.71 2.74
CA HIS A 51 -4.23 5.34 1.38
C HIS A 51 -3.71 3.92 1.40
N TYR A 52 -4.28 3.06 0.56
CA TYR A 52 -3.82 1.70 0.39
C TYR A 52 -3.16 1.56 -0.97
N CYS A 53 -2.07 0.80 -1.02
CA CYS A 53 -1.40 0.43 -2.25
C CYS A 53 -1.01 -1.05 -2.18
N ASN A 54 -0.48 -1.58 -3.27
CA ASN A 54 0.03 -2.95 -3.26
C ASN A 54 1.21 -3.04 -2.28
N ALA A 55 1.36 -4.18 -1.59
CA ALA A 55 2.46 -4.36 -0.64
C ALA A 55 3.86 -4.23 -1.28
N ARG A 56 3.95 -4.41 -2.61
CA ARG A 56 5.18 -4.23 -3.41
C ARG A 56 5.32 -2.85 -4.04
N SER A 57 4.41 -1.92 -3.76
CA SER A 57 4.51 -0.54 -4.26
C SER A 57 5.68 0.17 -3.58
N PHE A 58 6.54 0.78 -4.39
CA PHE A 58 7.59 1.68 -3.90
C PHE A 58 6.96 3.00 -3.47
N VAL A 59 7.30 3.46 -2.27
CA VAL A 59 6.67 4.61 -1.63
C VAL A 59 7.72 5.72 -1.45
N PRO A 60 7.76 6.73 -2.34
CA PRO A 60 8.85 7.72 -2.40
C PRO A 60 8.70 8.92 -1.46
N TRP A 61 7.79 8.88 -0.47
CA TRP A 61 7.39 10.07 0.31
C TRP A 61 8.50 10.65 1.21
N ASP A 62 9.60 9.94 1.40
CA ASP A 62 10.69 10.31 2.30
C ASP A 62 11.93 10.89 1.59
N HIS A 63 11.89 11.14 0.28
CA HIS A 63 13.00 11.76 -0.44
C HIS A 63 12.58 12.96 -1.29
N ASP A 64 13.48 13.94 -1.38
CA ASP A 64 13.38 15.10 -2.23
C ASP A 64 14.00 14.82 -3.61
N GLY A 65 13.19 14.84 -4.67
CA GLY A 65 13.69 14.76 -6.04
C GLY A 65 13.67 13.38 -6.71
N TYR A 66 12.82 12.45 -6.25
CA TYR A 66 12.60 11.12 -6.85
C TYR A 66 13.76 10.12 -6.78
N ASP A 67 14.93 10.51 -6.28
CA ASP A 67 16.04 9.60 -5.97
C ASP A 67 16.20 9.44 -4.44
N GLY A 68 16.39 8.22 -3.95
CA GLY A 68 16.60 7.95 -2.53
C GLY A 68 16.04 6.61 -2.03
N GLU A 69 16.25 6.33 -0.74
CA GLU A 69 15.64 5.18 -0.08
C GLU A 69 14.12 5.32 0.00
N SER A 70 13.42 4.19 -0.12
CA SER A 70 11.97 4.17 -0.03
C SER A 70 11.49 4.56 1.37
N GLY A 71 10.42 5.33 1.47
CA GLY A 71 9.68 5.59 2.71
C GLY A 71 8.76 4.43 3.15
N ASN A 72 8.93 3.23 2.57
CA ASN A 72 8.12 2.05 2.86
C ASN A 72 8.22 1.62 4.34
N TYR A 73 9.38 1.81 4.99
CA TYR A 73 9.60 1.44 6.40
C TYR A 73 8.70 2.20 7.40
N ARG A 74 8.02 3.27 6.96
CA ARG A 74 7.04 4.01 7.78
C ARG A 74 5.59 3.57 7.54
N GLN A 75 5.36 2.71 6.55
CA GLN A 75 4.04 2.25 6.16
C GLN A 75 3.72 0.93 6.84
N ILE A 76 2.48 0.76 7.28
CA ILE A 76 2.03 -0.47 7.94
C ILE A 76 1.62 -1.51 6.89
N LEU A 77 2.13 -2.73 7.00
CA LEU A 77 1.66 -3.85 6.20
C LEU A 77 0.28 -4.30 6.68
N ALA A 78 -0.76 -3.86 5.96
CA ALA A 78 -2.14 -4.20 6.34
C ALA A 78 -2.49 -5.67 6.10
N ARG A 79 -1.97 -6.29 5.03
CA ARG A 79 -2.22 -7.69 4.66
C ARG A 79 -1.17 -8.22 3.67
N GLY A 80 -0.88 -9.53 3.75
CA GLY A 80 -0.12 -10.26 2.74
C GLY A 80 1.38 -10.28 3.01
N ARG A 81 2.20 -10.22 1.95
CA ARG A 81 3.66 -10.30 2.03
C ARG A 81 4.32 -9.26 1.14
N THR A 82 5.47 -8.76 1.57
CA THR A 82 6.34 -7.91 0.76
C THR A 82 7.80 -8.19 1.06
N HIS A 83 8.66 -7.84 0.11
CA HIS A 83 10.12 -7.85 0.25
C HIS A 83 10.67 -6.47 0.62
N LEU A 84 9.81 -5.44 0.63
CA LEU A 84 10.15 -4.08 1.03
C LEU A 84 10.03 -3.94 2.56
N ALA A 85 10.80 -3.01 3.13
CA ALA A 85 10.68 -2.68 4.56
C ALA A 85 9.28 -2.13 4.89
N TYR A 86 8.76 -2.41 6.08
CA TYR A 86 7.48 -1.89 6.58
C TYR A 86 7.53 -1.71 8.10
N ALA A 87 6.62 -0.89 8.64
CA ALA A 87 6.43 -0.69 10.06
C ALA A 87 5.40 -1.68 10.65
N GLU A 88 5.61 -2.06 11.90
CA GLU A 88 4.60 -2.72 12.71
C GLU A 88 3.67 -1.67 13.37
N PRO A 89 2.39 -1.98 13.55
CA PRO A 89 1.47 -1.09 14.27
C PRO A 89 1.92 -0.95 15.74
N ILE A 90 2.01 0.29 16.23
CA ILE A 90 2.38 0.61 17.62
C ILE A 90 1.19 0.38 18.59
N PHE A 91 0.02 0.04 18.06
CA PHE A 91 -1.19 -0.10 18.87
C PHE A 91 -1.32 -1.52 19.43
N ASP A 92 -1.54 -1.63 20.75
CA ASP A 92 -1.83 -2.88 21.47
C ASP A 92 -3.16 -3.55 21.05
N THR A 93 -3.87 -2.99 20.07
CA THR A 93 -5.06 -3.63 19.50
C THR A 93 -4.59 -4.81 18.65
N PRO A 94 -5.02 -6.05 18.96
CA PRO A 94 -4.65 -7.20 18.15
C PRO A 94 -5.17 -6.99 16.72
N VAL A 95 -4.25 -6.83 15.79
CA VAL A 95 -4.54 -6.86 14.36
C VAL A 95 -4.31 -8.29 13.92
N ASP A 96 -5.38 -9.00 13.54
CA ASP A 96 -5.28 -10.30 12.86
C ASP A 96 -4.71 -10.07 11.45
N ILE A 97 -3.40 -9.87 11.39
CA ILE A 97 -2.66 -9.99 10.15
C ILE A 97 -2.64 -11.49 9.85
N THR A 98 -3.33 -11.91 8.78
CA THR A 98 -3.25 -13.30 8.27
C THR A 98 -1.79 -13.76 8.36
N GLN A 99 -1.53 -14.72 9.24
CA GLN A 99 -0.16 -15.07 9.61
C GLN A 99 0.60 -15.59 8.39
N HIS A 100 1.87 -15.23 8.33
CA HIS A 100 2.77 -15.48 7.20
C HIS A 100 2.94 -16.97 6.84
N ASP A 101 2.54 -17.88 7.72
CA ASP A 101 2.86 -19.31 7.70
C ASP A 101 1.74 -20.21 7.17
N GLU A 102 0.52 -19.68 6.94
CA GLU A 102 -0.62 -20.52 6.53
C GLU A 102 -0.69 -20.80 5.02
N PHE A 103 0.11 -20.08 4.21
CA PHE A 103 0.31 -20.44 2.82
C PHE A 103 1.66 -21.18 2.73
N PRO A 104 1.70 -22.45 2.27
CA PRO A 104 2.97 -23.07 1.96
C PRO A 104 3.71 -22.10 1.04
N GLU A 105 4.99 -21.84 1.31
CA GLU A 105 5.82 -21.07 0.38
C GLU A 105 5.58 -21.68 -0.98
N SER A 106 4.79 -21.01 -1.82
CA SER A 106 4.60 -21.43 -3.19
C SER A 106 6.01 -21.43 -3.71
N SER A 107 6.58 -22.61 -3.93
CA SER A 107 7.95 -22.82 -4.30
C SER A 107 8.28 -21.79 -5.37
N SER A 108 8.88 -20.68 -4.97
CA SER A 108 9.10 -19.57 -5.88
C SER A 108 10.31 -20.00 -6.65
N VAL A 109 10.05 -20.77 -7.70
CA VAL A 109 11.06 -21.32 -8.58
C VAL A 109 11.72 -20.12 -9.24
N THR A 110 12.91 -19.79 -8.77
CA THR A 110 13.71 -18.75 -9.40
C THR A 110 14.26 -19.36 -10.69
N MET A 111 13.95 -18.76 -11.82
CA MET A 111 14.45 -19.23 -13.12
C MET A 111 15.78 -18.54 -13.41
N MET A 112 16.84 -19.32 -13.65
CA MET A 112 18.11 -18.77 -14.14
C MET A 112 18.25 -19.00 -15.65
N ALA A 113 18.75 -17.98 -16.33
CA ALA A 113 19.15 -18.08 -17.73
C ALA A 113 20.47 -18.85 -17.83
N MET A 114 20.50 -19.85 -18.70
CA MET A 114 21.68 -20.64 -19.01
C MET A 114 22.36 -20.12 -20.28
N ASP A 115 23.63 -20.49 -20.48
CA ASP A 115 24.43 -20.08 -21.65
C ASP A 115 23.87 -20.59 -22.99
N ASP A 116 23.02 -21.62 -22.95
CA ASP A 116 22.30 -22.16 -24.12
C ASP A 116 21.00 -21.39 -24.43
N GLY A 117 20.69 -20.34 -23.67
CA GLY A 117 19.50 -19.51 -23.82
C GLY A 117 18.23 -20.10 -23.20
N MET A 118 18.30 -21.24 -22.50
CA MET A 118 17.16 -21.85 -21.82
C MET A 118 17.03 -21.32 -20.38
N MET A 119 15.79 -21.28 -19.87
CA MET A 119 15.49 -20.88 -18.49
C MET A 119 15.27 -22.13 -17.63
N MET A 120 16.07 -22.30 -16.58
CA MET A 120 16.00 -23.49 -15.71
C MET A 120 15.64 -23.13 -14.26
N PRO A 121 14.85 -23.98 -13.56
CA PRO A 121 14.48 -23.78 -12.18
C PRO A 121 15.68 -23.96 -11.24
N VAL A 122 15.94 -22.97 -10.38
CA VAL A 122 16.94 -23.08 -9.32
C VAL A 122 16.24 -23.43 -8.01
N VAL A 123 16.51 -24.63 -7.51
CA VAL A 123 16.11 -25.06 -6.17
C VAL A 123 17.27 -24.76 -5.23
N GLN A 124 17.12 -23.77 -4.35
CA GLN A 124 18.03 -23.59 -3.23
C GLN A 124 17.59 -24.50 -2.08
N GLU A 125 18.33 -25.58 -1.83
CA GLU A 125 18.16 -26.34 -0.59
C GLU A 125 18.71 -25.53 0.59
N LYS A 126 17.86 -25.32 1.59
CA LYS A 126 18.21 -24.62 2.83
C LYS A 126 19.18 -25.50 3.62
N LYS A 127 20.44 -25.07 3.78
CA LYS A 127 21.34 -25.69 4.76
C LYS A 127 20.84 -25.36 6.17
N GLU A 128 20.51 -26.39 6.95
CA GLU A 128 20.25 -26.25 8.37
C GLU A 128 21.49 -25.67 9.07
N GLN A 129 21.36 -24.47 9.63
CA GLN A 129 22.35 -23.94 10.57
C GLN A 129 22.16 -24.66 11.90
N SER A 130 23.04 -25.62 12.18
CA SER A 130 23.18 -26.20 13.52
C SER A 130 23.62 -25.11 14.48
N GLN A 131 22.71 -24.66 15.34
CA GLN A 131 23.06 -23.89 16.54
C GLN A 131 23.88 -24.79 17.46
N VAL A 132 25.19 -24.54 17.54
CA VAL A 132 26.01 -25.03 18.64
C VAL A 132 25.78 -24.06 19.80
N LEU A 133 25.08 -24.53 20.83
CA LEU A 133 25.03 -23.89 22.14
C LEU A 133 26.36 -24.16 22.86
N GLU A 134 27.12 -23.11 23.13
CA GLU A 134 28.04 -23.02 24.27
C GLU A 134 27.63 -21.84 25.14
#